data_AF-S9W262-F1
#
_entry.id   AF-S9W262-F1
#
_cell.length_a   1.000
_cell.length_b   1.000
_cell.length_c   1.000
_cell.angle_alpha   90.00
_cell.angle_beta   90.00
_cell.angle_gamma   90.00
#
_symmetry.space_group_name_H-M   'P 1'
#
loop_
_entity.id
_entity.type
_entity.pdbx_description
1 polymer ?
#
loop_
_entity_poly.entity_id
_entity_poly.type
_entity_poly.pdbx_seq_one_letter_code
_entity_poly.pdbx_strand_id
1 'polypeptide(L)'
;MFATFCMFYSPVTYSYCLHDVAQLTHAARELHLEHLADPVKVLFSPYGVVRREGLFKTIVGEEIFADMSELLLSLLREHDLSPRSLYSVVGALQDDFCSAIVAFLRGAALCISVRHSFSPQVVHVLNDLLYEGFVNDTVSLDGGMTDRGVYLSRLLLKAAQEFGSEPLLYLGLGAMRAIGLSASPSISHQVTMTLVKAERRKLDWALKVSKGKGVKFTPKRGW
;
A
#
# COMPACT_ATOMS: atom_id res chain seq x y z
N MET A 1 13.51 -3.68 13.64
CA MET A 1 12.99 -2.58 12.79
C MET A 1 12.18 -3.12 11.63
N PHE A 2 12.72 -4.05 10.83
CA PHE A 2 11.99 -4.80 9.80
C PHE A 2 10.67 -5.40 10.31
N ALA A 3 10.74 -6.19 11.40
CA ALA A 3 9.56 -6.81 12.03
C ALA A 3 8.49 -5.80 12.45
N THR A 4 8.88 -4.57 12.82
CA THR A 4 7.93 -3.51 13.17
C THR A 4 7.03 -3.17 11.98
N PHE A 5 7.60 -2.99 10.79
CA PHE A 5 6.82 -2.70 9.58
C PHE A 5 5.96 -3.89 9.14
N CYS A 6 6.45 -5.12 9.31
CA CYS A 6 5.62 -6.31 9.10
C CYS A 6 4.41 -6.33 10.05
N MET A 7 4.58 -5.92 11.31
CA MET A 7 3.47 -5.75 12.25
C MET A 7 2.53 -4.57 11.91
N PHE A 8 3.02 -3.55 11.22
CA PHE A 8 2.16 -2.48 10.68
C PHE A 8 1.31 -2.95 9.49
N TYR A 9 1.64 -4.08 8.88
CA TYR A 9 0.86 -4.66 7.80
C TYR A 9 -0.27 -5.52 8.35
N SER A 10 -1.48 -5.02 8.16
CA SER A 10 -2.73 -5.75 8.38
C SER A 10 -3.42 -5.92 7.02
N PRO A 11 -3.61 -7.15 6.51
CA PRO A 11 -4.17 -7.39 5.17
C PRO A 11 -5.52 -6.69 4.94
N VAL A 12 -6.40 -6.72 5.95
CA VAL A 12 -7.71 -6.04 5.91
C VAL A 12 -7.55 -4.53 5.78
N THR A 13 -6.72 -3.93 6.63
CA THR A 13 -6.43 -2.49 6.61
C THR A 13 -5.78 -2.06 5.30
N TYR A 14 -4.83 -2.86 4.80
CA TYR A 14 -4.13 -2.61 3.55
C TYR A 14 -5.10 -2.62 2.38
N SER A 15 -5.93 -3.67 2.28
CA SER A 15 -6.96 -3.82 1.26
C SER A 15 -7.93 -2.63 1.26
N TYR A 16 -8.40 -2.21 2.44
CA TYR A 16 -9.30 -1.05 2.59
C TYR A 16 -8.66 0.26 2.12
N CYS A 17 -7.34 0.40 2.33
CA CYS A 17 -6.57 1.56 1.89
C CYS A 17 -6.24 1.53 0.39
N LEU A 18 -6.12 0.33 -0.17
CA LEU A 18 -5.76 0.06 -1.56
C LEU A 18 -6.94 0.25 -2.52
N HIS A 19 -8.13 -0.22 -2.13
CA HIS A 19 -9.32 -0.22 -2.97
C HIS A 19 -10.18 1.03 -2.78
N ASP A 20 -10.67 1.58 -3.89
CA ASP A 20 -11.59 2.71 -3.85
C ASP A 20 -13.02 2.28 -3.47
N VAL A 21 -13.84 3.25 -3.06
CA VAL A 21 -15.23 2.99 -2.63
C VAL A 21 -16.06 2.33 -3.74
N ALA A 22 -15.80 2.63 -5.00
CA ALA A 22 -16.54 2.03 -6.12
C ALA A 22 -16.23 0.54 -6.24
N GLN A 23 -14.96 0.15 -6.09
CA GLN A 23 -14.54 -1.25 -6.06
C GLN A 23 -15.16 -2.00 -4.87
N LEU A 24 -15.11 -1.40 -3.67
CA LEU A 24 -15.68 -2.01 -2.47
C LEU A 24 -17.20 -2.25 -2.61
N THR A 25 -17.94 -1.24 -3.09
CA THR A 25 -19.39 -1.34 -3.25
C THR A 25 -19.80 -2.26 -4.40
N HIS A 26 -19.00 -2.36 -5.46
CA HIS A 26 -19.21 -3.34 -6.53
C HIS A 26 -19.06 -4.77 -6.01
N ALA A 27 -17.93 -5.06 -5.36
CA ALA A 27 -17.65 -6.40 -4.84
C ALA A 27 -18.64 -6.79 -3.72
N ALA A 28 -19.08 -5.85 -2.89
CA ALA A 28 -20.14 -6.10 -1.91
C ALA A 28 -21.47 -6.54 -2.58
N ARG A 29 -21.82 -5.97 -3.74
CA ARG A 29 -23.02 -6.40 -4.50
C ARG A 29 -22.85 -7.79 -5.09
N GLU A 30 -21.66 -8.12 -5.59
CA GLU A 30 -21.36 -9.45 -6.14
C GLU A 30 -21.44 -10.53 -5.06
N LEU A 31 -21.08 -10.21 -3.81
CA LEU A 31 -21.18 -11.11 -2.66
C LEU A 31 -22.53 -11.05 -1.94
N HIS A 32 -23.53 -10.34 -2.47
CA HIS A 32 -24.85 -10.15 -1.85
C HIS A 32 -24.82 -9.54 -0.43
N LEU A 33 -23.78 -8.76 -0.12
CA LEU A 33 -23.63 -8.03 1.14
C LEU A 33 -24.33 -6.67 1.02
N GLU A 34 -25.67 -6.66 1.00
CA GLU A 34 -26.48 -5.45 0.74
C GLU A 34 -26.17 -4.30 1.70
N HIS A 35 -25.81 -4.62 2.95
CA HIS A 35 -25.46 -3.62 3.95
C HIS A 35 -24.08 -2.96 3.70
N LEU A 36 -23.19 -3.57 2.90
CA LEU A 36 -21.92 -2.95 2.46
C LEU A 36 -22.03 -2.35 1.04
N ALA A 37 -23.09 -2.68 0.30
CA ALA A 37 -23.36 -2.12 -1.02
C ALA A 37 -23.78 -0.64 -0.98
N ASP A 38 -24.23 -0.14 0.18
CA ASP A 38 -24.40 1.29 0.46
C ASP A 38 -23.02 1.93 0.71
N PRO A 39 -22.55 2.84 -0.16
CA PRO A 39 -21.26 3.49 -0.01
C PRO A 39 -21.08 4.10 1.37
N VAL A 40 -22.12 4.72 1.95
CA VAL A 40 -22.03 5.44 3.22
C VAL A 40 -21.61 4.52 4.37
N LYS A 41 -22.00 3.25 4.31
CA LYS A 41 -21.70 2.24 5.33
C LYS A 41 -20.26 1.72 5.24
N VAL A 42 -19.52 2.06 4.19
CA VAL A 42 -18.10 1.71 4.01
C VAL A 42 -17.16 2.93 4.06
N LEU A 43 -17.66 4.12 4.42
CA LEU A 43 -16.84 5.35 4.52
C LEU A 43 -16.26 5.55 5.92
N PHE A 44 -15.06 5.01 6.11
CA PHE A 44 -14.26 5.19 7.32
C PHE A 44 -12.93 5.86 7.01
N SER A 45 -12.48 6.76 7.89
CA SER A 45 -11.19 7.45 7.74
C SER A 45 -10.04 6.44 7.65
N PRO A 46 -9.33 6.34 6.51
CA PRO A 46 -8.20 5.42 6.36
C PRO A 46 -7.09 5.71 7.38
N TYR A 47 -6.89 6.99 7.72
CA TYR A 47 -5.95 7.40 8.76
C TYR A 47 -6.28 6.81 10.14
N GLY A 48 -7.57 6.71 10.48
CA GLY A 48 -8.02 6.14 11.74
C GLY A 48 -7.79 4.63 11.78
N VAL A 49 -8.15 3.96 10.70
CA VAL A 49 -7.99 2.51 10.52
C VAL A 49 -6.51 2.10 10.61
N VAL A 50 -5.61 2.80 9.91
CA VAL A 50 -4.18 2.48 9.90
C VAL A 50 -3.51 2.77 11.24
N ARG A 51 -3.89 3.84 11.95
CA ARG A 51 -3.23 4.21 13.21
C ARG A 51 -3.60 3.32 14.38
N ARG A 52 -4.76 2.65 14.33
CA ARG A 52 -5.23 1.77 15.40
C ARG A 52 -6.02 0.62 14.80
N GLU A 53 -5.36 -0.53 14.67
CA GLU A 53 -5.95 -1.73 14.08
C GLU A 53 -7.25 -2.16 14.78
N GLY A 54 -7.31 -2.02 16.11
CA GLY A 54 -8.53 -2.32 16.88
C GLY A 54 -9.66 -1.30 16.73
N LEU A 55 -9.39 -0.07 16.25
CA LEU A 55 -10.47 0.92 16.05
C LEU A 55 -11.36 0.57 14.88
N PHE A 56 -10.87 -0.16 13.86
CA PHE A 56 -11.67 -0.44 12.70
C PHE A 56 -12.90 -1.26 13.09
N LYS A 57 -12.67 -2.41 13.74
CA LYS A 57 -13.72 -3.26 14.30
C LYS A 57 -14.63 -2.50 15.28
N THR A 58 -14.07 -1.67 16.16
CA THR A 58 -14.86 -0.89 17.14
C THR A 58 -15.75 0.17 16.47
N ILE A 59 -15.29 0.81 15.40
CA ILE A 59 -16.06 1.85 14.69
C ILE A 59 -17.23 1.23 13.91
N VAL A 60 -17.01 0.06 13.32
CA VAL A 60 -17.99 -0.57 12.42
C VAL A 60 -18.93 -1.54 13.13
N GLY A 61 -18.53 -2.07 14.29
CA GLY A 61 -19.23 -3.16 14.96
C GLY A 61 -18.75 -4.53 14.48
N GLU A 62 -18.89 -5.57 15.31
CA GLU A 62 -18.29 -6.89 15.04
C GLU A 62 -18.85 -7.56 13.80
N GLU A 63 -20.17 -7.54 13.62
CA GLU A 63 -20.87 -8.18 12.49
C GLU A 63 -20.45 -7.55 11.16
N ILE A 64 -20.56 -6.21 11.07
CA ILE A 64 -20.16 -5.47 9.86
C ILE A 64 -18.66 -5.64 9.58
N PHE A 65 -17.84 -5.71 10.62
CA PHE A 65 -16.41 -5.94 10.44
C PHE A 65 -16.10 -7.33 9.88
N ALA A 66 -16.85 -8.36 10.28
CA ALA A 66 -16.64 -9.72 9.77
C ALA A 66 -16.88 -9.77 8.26
N ASP A 67 -18.05 -9.30 7.82
CA ASP A 67 -18.43 -9.29 6.40
C ASP A 67 -17.48 -8.41 5.56
N MET A 68 -17.11 -7.24 6.10
CA MET A 68 -16.16 -6.34 5.45
C MET A 68 -14.76 -6.93 5.37
N SER A 69 -14.31 -7.63 6.41
CA SER A 69 -13.01 -8.29 6.42
C SER A 69 -12.96 -9.40 5.38
N GLU A 70 -14.02 -10.21 5.26
CA GLU A 70 -14.10 -11.25 4.24
C GLU A 70 -14.03 -10.65 2.82
N LEU A 71 -14.84 -9.63 2.55
CA LEU A 71 -14.84 -8.88 1.29
C LEU A 71 -13.43 -8.34 0.96
N LEU A 72 -12.81 -7.65 1.92
CA LEU A 72 -11.49 -7.03 1.75
C LEU A 72 -10.39 -8.07 1.54
N LEU A 73 -10.43 -9.20 2.24
CA LEU A 73 -9.49 -10.28 2.05
C LEU A 73 -9.70 -10.96 0.69
N SER A 74 -10.94 -11.09 0.21
CA SER A 74 -11.21 -11.61 -1.13
C SER A 74 -10.60 -10.72 -2.22
N LEU A 75 -10.87 -9.41 -2.15
CA LEU A 75 -10.32 -8.42 -3.07
C LEU A 75 -8.79 -8.42 -3.07
N LEU A 76 -8.17 -8.55 -1.89
CA LEU A 76 -6.72 -8.60 -1.79
C LEU A 76 -6.16 -9.89 -2.39
N ARG A 77 -6.80 -11.05 -2.17
CA ARG A 77 -6.37 -12.31 -2.80
C ARG A 77 -6.46 -12.24 -4.32
N GLU A 78 -7.56 -11.72 -4.87
CA GLU A 78 -7.70 -11.49 -6.30
C GLU A 78 -6.65 -10.52 -6.84
N HIS A 79 -6.36 -9.46 -6.08
CA HIS A 79 -5.29 -8.54 -6.42
C HIS A 79 -3.93 -9.25 -6.42
N ASP A 80 -3.62 -10.07 -5.43
CA ASP A 80 -2.34 -10.77 -5.28
C ASP A 80 -2.08 -11.77 -6.42
N LEU A 81 -3.13 -12.38 -6.96
CA LEU A 81 -3.08 -13.22 -8.17
C LEU A 81 -2.86 -12.43 -9.47
N SER A 82 -3.04 -11.12 -9.45
CA SER A 82 -2.83 -10.27 -10.63
C SER A 82 -1.34 -10.11 -10.94
N PRO A 83 -0.91 -10.09 -12.22
CA PRO A 83 0.47 -9.81 -12.62
C PRO A 83 0.93 -8.37 -12.29
N ARG A 84 0.04 -7.55 -11.73
CA ARG A 84 0.31 -6.17 -11.32
C ARG A 84 0.64 -6.06 -9.82
N SER A 85 0.45 -7.13 -9.05
CA SER A 85 0.71 -7.14 -7.62
C SER A 85 2.21 -7.21 -7.32
N LEU A 86 2.59 -6.68 -6.17
CA LEU A 86 3.91 -6.82 -5.61
C LEU A 86 4.25 -8.30 -5.38
N TYR A 87 3.26 -9.11 -4.97
CA TYR A 87 3.40 -10.56 -4.85
C TYR A 87 3.83 -11.22 -6.16
N SER A 88 3.23 -10.86 -7.29
CA SER A 88 3.61 -11.44 -8.58
C SER A 88 5.02 -11.05 -9.03
N VAL A 89 5.48 -9.85 -8.68
CA VAL A 89 6.83 -9.36 -8.99
C VAL A 89 7.89 -10.06 -8.15
N VAL A 90 7.56 -10.38 -6.90
CA VAL A 90 8.48 -11.02 -5.94
C VAL A 90 8.39 -12.55 -6.00
N GLY A 91 7.24 -13.12 -6.37
CA GLY A 91 6.91 -14.54 -6.29
C GLY A 91 7.70 -15.46 -7.23
N ALA A 92 8.59 -14.92 -8.05
CA ALA A 92 9.62 -15.71 -8.72
C ALA A 92 10.78 -16.11 -7.76
N LEU A 93 10.75 -15.68 -6.50
CA LEU A 93 11.72 -15.96 -5.45
C LEU A 93 11.17 -16.96 -4.43
N GLN A 94 11.97 -17.28 -3.40
CA GLN A 94 11.55 -18.15 -2.29
C GLN A 94 10.30 -17.60 -1.58
N ASP A 95 9.36 -18.49 -1.22
CA ASP A 95 8.07 -18.12 -0.62
C ASP A 95 8.23 -17.30 0.67
N ASP A 96 9.13 -17.72 1.57
CA ASP A 96 9.37 -17.03 2.85
C ASP A 96 9.90 -15.61 2.65
N PHE A 97 10.85 -15.45 1.72
CA PHE A 97 11.36 -14.13 1.33
C PHE A 97 10.22 -13.27 0.76
N CYS A 98 9.42 -13.86 -0.13
CA CYS A 98 8.32 -13.17 -0.80
C CYS A 98 7.29 -12.63 0.20
N SER A 99 6.80 -13.47 1.10
CA SER A 99 5.84 -13.06 2.13
C SER A 99 6.40 -11.96 3.03
N ALA A 100 7.64 -12.10 3.48
CA ALA A 100 8.25 -11.14 4.39
C ALA A 100 8.50 -9.77 3.74
N ILE A 101 9.07 -9.73 2.52
CA ILE A 101 9.37 -8.47 1.85
C ILE A 101 8.09 -7.75 1.39
N VAL A 102 7.07 -8.51 0.95
CA VAL A 102 5.76 -7.93 0.59
C VAL A 102 5.09 -7.35 1.82
N ALA A 103 5.05 -8.08 2.95
CA ALA A 103 4.52 -7.57 4.20
C ALA A 103 5.25 -6.29 4.65
N PHE A 104 6.58 -6.27 4.57
CA PHE A 104 7.38 -5.08 4.88
C PHE A 104 7.01 -3.89 4.00
N LEU A 105 6.98 -4.05 2.67
CA LEU A 105 6.71 -2.95 1.73
C LEU A 105 5.28 -2.42 1.85
N ARG A 106 4.30 -3.32 2.04
CA ARG A 106 2.90 -2.95 2.27
C ARG A 106 2.72 -2.24 3.62
N GLY A 107 3.36 -2.73 4.67
CA GLY A 107 3.38 -2.09 5.99
C GLY A 107 4.09 -0.73 5.98
N ALA A 108 5.21 -0.60 5.26
CA ALA A 108 5.90 0.66 5.04
C ALA A 108 5.01 1.67 4.32
N ALA A 109 4.27 1.25 3.28
CA ALA A 109 3.33 2.10 2.58
C ALA A 109 2.24 2.65 3.51
N LEU A 110 1.65 1.80 4.36
CA LEU A 110 0.68 2.21 5.38
C LEU A 110 1.28 3.19 6.39
N CYS A 111 2.43 2.83 6.97
CA CYS A 111 3.14 3.64 7.95
C CYS A 111 3.44 5.06 7.42
N ILE A 112 4.00 5.14 6.21
CA ILE A 112 4.30 6.39 5.51
C ILE A 112 3.03 7.19 5.25
N SER A 113 1.96 6.54 4.80
CA SER A 113 0.72 7.21 4.40
C SER A 113 0.06 7.99 5.55
N VAL A 114 0.22 7.52 6.79
CA VAL A 114 -0.30 8.20 7.99
C VAL A 114 0.74 9.07 8.69
N ARG A 115 1.91 9.26 8.08
CA ARG A 115 3.06 9.99 8.62
C ARG A 115 3.41 9.51 10.03
N HIS A 116 3.44 8.19 10.22
CA HIS A 116 3.79 7.61 11.51
C HIS A 116 5.24 7.97 11.89
N SER A 117 5.54 8.09 13.18
CA SER A 117 6.89 8.44 13.67
C SER A 117 7.97 7.44 13.25
N PHE A 118 7.58 6.20 12.94
CA PHE A 118 8.49 5.18 12.40
C PHE A 118 8.77 5.29 10.91
N SER A 119 8.06 6.14 10.15
CA SER A 119 8.26 6.22 8.69
C SER A 119 9.71 6.46 8.25
N PRO A 120 10.52 7.29 8.95
CA PRO A 120 11.94 7.44 8.62
C PRO A 120 12.76 6.15 8.73
N GLN A 121 12.30 5.20 9.57
CA GLN A 121 12.96 3.92 9.80
C GLN A 121 12.92 2.96 8.61
N VAL A 122 12.07 3.24 7.61
CA VAL A 122 12.04 2.47 6.35
C VAL A 122 13.39 2.52 5.65
N VAL A 123 14.04 3.69 5.65
CA VAL A 123 15.33 3.90 4.96
C VAL A 123 16.44 3.09 5.60
N HIS A 124 16.43 2.91 6.93
CA HIS A 124 17.42 2.08 7.62
C HIS A 124 17.34 0.62 7.18
N VAL A 125 16.13 0.05 7.15
CA VAL A 125 15.91 -1.33 6.66
C VAL A 125 16.34 -1.50 5.20
N LEU A 126 16.06 -0.50 4.35
CA LEU A 126 16.50 -0.52 2.96
C LEU A 126 18.03 -0.42 2.82
N ASN A 127 18.69 0.33 3.69
CA ASN A 127 20.15 0.42 3.72
C ASN A 127 20.78 -0.90 4.19
N ASP A 128 20.24 -1.54 5.21
CA ASP A 128 20.72 -2.86 5.66
C ASP A 128 20.65 -3.88 4.50
N LEU A 129 19.54 -3.91 3.75
CA LEU A 129 19.40 -4.76 2.56
C LEU A 129 20.36 -4.37 1.41
N LEU A 130 20.73 -3.10 1.29
CA LEU A 130 21.62 -2.63 0.23
C LEU A 130 23.09 -2.95 0.54
N TYR A 131 23.55 -2.63 1.74
CA TYR A 131 24.96 -2.71 2.15
C TYR A 131 25.30 -4.10 2.72
N GLU A 132 24.54 -4.57 3.69
CA GLU A 132 24.78 -5.85 4.35
C GLU A 132 24.20 -7.01 3.54
N GLY A 133 23.13 -6.74 2.78
CA GLY A 133 22.46 -7.75 1.97
C GLY A 133 21.46 -8.59 2.73
N PHE A 134 21.19 -8.30 4.00
CA PHE A 134 20.18 -9.00 4.78
C PHE A 134 19.69 -8.13 5.94
N VAL A 135 18.48 -8.43 6.43
CA VAL A 135 17.92 -7.83 7.65
C VAL A 135 17.59 -8.88 8.72
N ASN A 136 17.44 -10.13 8.32
CA ASN A 136 17.28 -11.32 9.15
C ASN A 136 17.51 -12.58 8.28
N ASP A 137 17.35 -13.76 8.87
CA ASP A 137 17.58 -15.05 8.20
C ASP A 137 16.58 -15.34 7.05
N THR A 138 15.43 -14.65 7.01
CA THR A 138 14.38 -14.87 6.00
C THR A 138 14.40 -13.85 4.87
N VAL A 139 15.04 -12.69 5.07
CA VAL A 139 15.09 -11.59 4.12
C VAL A 139 16.53 -11.21 3.85
N SER A 140 17.07 -11.83 2.82
CA SER A 140 18.40 -11.58 2.26
C SER A 140 18.32 -11.33 0.74
N LEU A 141 19.25 -10.53 0.24
CA LEU A 141 19.45 -10.23 -1.16
C LEU A 141 20.88 -10.61 -1.56
N ASP A 142 20.96 -11.56 -2.48
CA ASP A 142 22.22 -11.96 -3.08
C ASP A 142 22.74 -10.89 -4.06
N GLY A 143 24.02 -11.00 -4.40
CA GLY A 143 24.69 -10.12 -5.36
C GLY A 143 25.44 -8.96 -4.72
N GLY A 144 26.07 -8.14 -5.58
CA GLY A 144 26.80 -6.95 -5.14
C GLY A 144 25.87 -5.80 -4.77
N MET A 145 26.42 -4.74 -4.18
CA MET A 145 25.66 -3.52 -3.82
C MET A 145 24.86 -2.97 -5.01
N THR A 146 25.44 -2.97 -6.21
CA THR A 146 24.76 -2.51 -7.43
C THR A 146 23.56 -3.40 -7.77
N ASP A 147 23.70 -4.72 -7.75
CA ASP A 147 22.62 -5.66 -8.06
C ASP A 147 21.46 -5.52 -7.07
N ARG A 148 21.80 -5.45 -5.77
CA ARG A 148 20.84 -5.20 -4.68
C ARG A 148 20.14 -3.86 -4.87
N GLY A 149 20.87 -2.81 -5.24
CA GLY A 149 20.30 -1.50 -5.54
C GLY A 149 19.34 -1.53 -6.73
N VAL A 150 19.68 -2.24 -7.81
CA VAL A 150 18.78 -2.42 -8.97
C VAL A 150 17.49 -3.10 -8.52
N TYR A 151 17.62 -4.18 -7.74
CA TYR A 151 16.49 -4.94 -7.25
C TYR A 151 15.59 -4.13 -6.30
N LEU A 152 16.16 -3.53 -5.26
CA LEU A 152 15.44 -2.71 -4.27
C LEU A 152 14.73 -1.52 -4.93
N SER A 153 15.38 -0.86 -5.89
CA SER A 153 14.77 0.26 -6.59
C SER A 153 13.52 -0.16 -7.37
N ARG A 154 13.56 -1.31 -8.07
CA ARG A 154 12.40 -1.86 -8.79
C ARG A 154 11.28 -2.27 -7.84
N LEU A 155 11.61 -2.88 -6.70
CA LEU A 155 10.63 -3.21 -5.66
C LEU A 155 9.95 -1.97 -5.11
N LEU A 156 10.70 -0.92 -4.78
CA LEU A 156 10.15 0.33 -4.27
C LEU A 156 9.22 1.00 -5.29
N LEU A 157 9.63 1.06 -6.56
CA LEU A 157 8.78 1.58 -7.62
C LEU A 157 7.49 0.75 -7.76
N LYS A 158 7.56 -0.58 -7.61
CA LYS A 158 6.39 -1.45 -7.70
C LYS A 158 5.47 -1.34 -6.50
N ALA A 159 5.99 -1.29 -5.28
CA ALA A 159 5.22 -1.03 -4.08
C ALA A 159 4.57 0.37 -4.14
N ALA A 160 5.29 1.36 -4.66
CA ALA A 160 4.76 2.70 -4.89
C ALA A 160 3.59 2.68 -5.88
N GLN A 161 3.73 1.98 -7.00
CA GLN A 161 2.69 1.83 -8.01
C GLN A 161 1.48 1.03 -7.50
N GLU A 162 1.71 -0.04 -6.74
CA GLU A 162 0.67 -0.84 -6.12
C GLU A 162 -0.17 0.03 -5.17
N PHE A 163 0.46 0.72 -4.23
CA PHE A 163 -0.27 1.49 -3.23
C PHE A 163 -0.70 2.89 -3.69
N GLY A 164 -0.07 3.46 -4.73
CA GLY A 164 -0.17 4.88 -5.06
C GLY A 164 0.54 5.76 -4.02
N SER A 165 1.80 5.44 -3.71
CA SER A 165 2.63 6.12 -2.69
C SER A 165 3.73 6.97 -3.32
N GLU A 166 3.56 8.30 -3.30
CA GLU A 166 4.61 9.24 -3.75
C GLU A 166 5.91 9.11 -2.95
N PRO A 167 5.92 8.99 -1.61
CA PRO A 167 7.19 8.89 -0.90
C PRO A 167 7.96 7.60 -1.23
N LEU A 168 7.27 6.47 -1.41
CA LEU A 168 7.93 5.23 -1.88
C LEU A 168 8.44 5.38 -3.32
N LEU A 169 7.70 6.10 -4.18
CA LEU A 169 8.14 6.41 -5.53
C LEU A 169 9.47 7.19 -5.50
N TYR A 170 9.54 8.24 -4.68
CA TYR A 170 10.75 9.04 -4.55
C TYR A 170 11.92 8.27 -3.92
N LEU A 171 11.66 7.38 -2.97
CA LEU A 171 12.69 6.47 -2.44
C LEU A 171 13.22 5.54 -3.55
N GLY A 172 12.34 4.96 -4.37
CA GLY A 172 12.73 4.11 -5.49
C GLY A 172 13.55 4.85 -6.55
N LEU A 173 13.11 6.05 -6.96
CA LEU A 173 13.84 6.90 -7.90
C LEU A 173 15.18 7.39 -7.34
N GLY A 174 15.23 7.71 -6.04
CA GLY A 174 16.46 8.08 -5.34
C GLY A 174 17.47 6.93 -5.33
N ALA A 175 17.01 5.72 -5.03
CA ALA A 175 17.83 4.51 -5.08
C ALA A 175 18.37 4.26 -6.49
N MET A 176 17.52 4.35 -7.53
CA MET A 176 17.95 4.23 -8.93
C MET A 176 19.05 5.23 -9.29
N ARG A 177 18.85 6.50 -8.92
CA ARG A 177 19.80 7.57 -9.21
C ARG A 177 21.15 7.31 -8.53
N ALA A 178 21.14 6.83 -7.28
CA ALA A 178 22.35 6.57 -6.51
C ALA A 178 23.24 5.49 -7.15
N ILE A 179 22.64 4.52 -7.85
CA ILE A 179 23.38 3.45 -8.56
C ILE A 179 23.56 3.73 -10.06
N GLY A 180 23.25 4.94 -10.53
CA GLY A 180 23.47 5.33 -11.93
C GLY A 180 22.52 4.69 -12.96
N LEU A 181 21.36 4.19 -12.53
CA LEU A 181 20.35 3.68 -13.47
C LEU A 181 19.65 4.82 -14.22
N SER A 182 19.62 4.72 -15.54
CA SER A 182 18.91 5.66 -16.39
C SER A 182 17.39 5.41 -16.39
N ALA A 183 16.62 6.49 -16.52
CA ALA A 183 15.17 6.40 -16.66
C ALA A 183 14.80 5.88 -18.07
N SER A 184 14.19 4.71 -18.13
CA SER A 184 13.63 4.15 -19.36
C SER A 184 12.17 4.58 -19.55
N PRO A 185 11.61 4.47 -20.77
CA PRO A 185 10.19 4.77 -21.01
C PRO A 185 9.23 3.97 -20.12
N SER A 186 9.58 2.74 -19.76
CA SER A 186 8.77 1.91 -18.85
C SER A 186 8.75 2.47 -17.42
N ILE A 187 9.87 3.02 -16.96
CA ILE A 187 9.97 3.70 -15.66
C ILE A 187 9.17 5.00 -15.68
N SER A 188 9.25 5.78 -16.77
CA SER A 188 8.42 6.99 -16.93
C SER A 188 6.93 6.67 -16.88
N HIS A 189 6.49 5.62 -17.58
CA HIS A 189 5.11 5.16 -17.52
C HIS A 189 4.71 4.74 -16.09
N GLN A 190 5.57 3.99 -15.40
CA GLN A 190 5.34 3.58 -14.01
C GLN A 190 5.22 4.78 -13.05
N VAL A 191 6.05 5.81 -13.22
CA VAL A 191 5.96 7.08 -12.49
C VAL A 191 4.59 7.72 -12.72
N THR A 192 4.18 7.90 -13.99
CA THR A 192 2.87 8.48 -14.32
C THR A 192 1.72 7.70 -13.69
N MET A 193 1.71 6.38 -13.83
CA MET A 193 0.67 5.53 -13.25
C MET A 193 0.62 5.62 -11.73
N THR A 194 1.79 5.70 -11.09
CA THR A 194 1.89 5.86 -9.63
C THR A 194 1.30 7.19 -9.17
N LEU A 195 1.63 8.29 -9.84
CA LEU A 195 1.11 9.62 -9.51
C LEU A 195 -0.40 9.71 -9.73
N VAL A 196 -0.91 9.19 -10.86
CA VAL A 196 -2.36 9.12 -11.12
C VAL A 196 -3.06 8.32 -10.04
N LYS A 197 -2.50 7.19 -9.62
CA LYS A 197 -3.07 6.37 -8.54
C LYS A 197 -3.01 7.10 -7.19
N ALA A 198 -1.93 7.82 -6.90
CA ALA A 198 -1.80 8.61 -5.68
C ALA A 198 -2.88 9.70 -5.60
N GLU A 199 -3.15 10.42 -6.69
CA GLU A 199 -4.21 11.43 -6.75
C GLU A 199 -5.61 10.81 -6.58
N ARG A 200 -5.89 9.71 -7.29
CA ARG A 200 -7.16 8.98 -7.11
C ARG A 200 -7.36 8.54 -5.66
N ARG A 201 -6.30 8.00 -5.03
CA ARG A 201 -6.33 7.60 -3.63
C ARG A 201 -6.57 8.78 -2.69
N LYS A 202 -5.95 9.95 -2.92
CA LYS A 202 -6.19 11.16 -2.12
C LYS A 202 -7.67 11.57 -2.16
N LEU A 203 -8.28 11.55 -3.35
CA LEU A 203 -9.69 11.87 -3.54
C LEU A 203 -10.61 10.84 -2.85
N ASP A 204 -10.32 9.55 -3.03
CA ASP A 204 -11.06 8.46 -2.38
C ASP A 204 -10.97 8.55 -0.84
N TRP A 205 -9.76 8.80 -0.33
CA TRP A 205 -9.56 8.97 1.11
C TRP A 205 -10.27 10.21 1.65
N ALA A 206 -10.30 11.31 0.89
CA ALA A 206 -11.08 12.49 1.27
C ALA A 206 -12.58 12.20 1.33
N LEU A 207 -13.11 11.39 0.40
CA LEU A 207 -14.49 10.91 0.43
C LEU A 207 -14.77 10.03 1.66
N LYS A 208 -13.87 9.08 1.95
CA LYS A 208 -13.94 8.21 3.13
C LYS A 208 -13.91 9.01 4.44
N VAL A 209 -13.12 10.08 4.50
CA VAL A 209 -13.05 10.99 5.66
C VAL A 209 -14.32 11.85 5.79
N SER A 210 -14.89 12.33 4.67
CA SER A 210 -16.11 13.15 4.70
C SER A 210 -17.37 12.36 5.05
N LYS A 211 -17.29 11.02 5.11
CA LYS A 211 -18.45 10.13 5.27
C LYS A 211 -19.55 10.40 4.25
N GLY A 212 -19.16 10.80 3.03
CA GLY A 212 -20.10 11.12 1.96
C GLY A 212 -20.89 12.41 2.20
N LYS A 213 -20.58 13.16 3.27
CA LYS A 213 -21.09 14.52 3.46
C LYS A 213 -20.36 15.40 2.45
N GLY A 214 -21.00 15.61 1.30
CA GLY A 214 -20.50 16.50 0.27
C GLY A 214 -20.03 17.80 0.91
N VAL A 215 -18.73 18.09 0.79
CA VAL A 215 -18.24 19.45 1.04
C VAL A 215 -19.02 20.31 0.07
N LYS A 216 -19.93 21.17 0.57
CA LYS A 216 -20.58 22.16 -0.28
C LYS A 216 -19.44 22.93 -0.95
N PHE A 217 -19.27 22.69 -2.24
CA PHE A 217 -18.32 23.42 -3.06
C PHE A 217 -18.82 24.86 -3.07
N THR A 218 -18.32 25.65 -2.12
CA THR A 218 -18.57 27.09 -2.10
C THR A 218 -17.50 27.70 -3.00
N PRO A 219 -17.88 28.44 -4.06
CA PRO A 219 -16.92 28.97 -5.04
C PRO A 219 -15.93 30.01 -4.49
N LYS A 220 -15.84 30.17 -3.16
CA LYS A 220 -15.07 31.23 -2.49
C LYS A 220 -13.58 30.92 -2.31
N ARG A 221 -13.09 29.76 -2.74
CA ARG A 221 -11.66 29.47 -2.83
C ARG A 221 -11.36 29.09 -4.26
N GLY A 222 -10.86 30.06 -5.01
CA GLY A 222 -10.52 29.94 -6.42
C GLY A 222 -9.47 28.86 -6.68
N TRP A 223 -9.37 28.49 -7.96
CA TRP A 223 -8.34 27.61 -8.51
C TRP A 223 -6.93 28.16 -8.25
#